data_AF-W5JN92-F1
#
_entry.id   AF-W5JN92-F1
#
_cell.length_a   1.000
_cell.length_b   1.000
_cell.length_c   1.000
_cell.angle_alpha   90.00
_cell.angle_beta   90.00
_cell.angle_gamma   90.00
#
_symmetry.space_group_name_H-M   'P 1'
#
loop_
_entity.id
_entity.type
_entity.pdbx_description
1 polymer ?
#
loop_
_entity_poly.entity_id
_entity_poly.type
_entity_poly.pdbx_seq_one_letter_code
_entity_poly.pdbx_strand_id
1 'polypeptide(L)'
;MLKAHFDVLQTYQAFGNVFASISVREPQPRASEAFRIFGELHRSMEKDGIKMIKSLKPILADMGTYLHKAIPDTKLTVKRYADAKFSYLSYCLKIKEMDDEEHGYAAIQEPLYRVETGNYEYRLILRCRQEARIKFAKLRSDVLEKIELLECKHARDLASQLRKFIEGLATLATETVERLEAIPNLFPIEVDLKASAFQYKSAIKFQAEEYVDDVETVQAEEALEERESKVHSESQSTATDRMSRPNGSDLEGQLLGGFDEVDLGKGSSNGATAQNDLLDELGLAGIDLTIGSKPIGGNLMDDLLGPEMDLFK
;
A
#
# COMPACT_ATOMS: atom_id res chain seq x y z
N MET A 1 2.11 1.05 -4.68
CA MET A 1 2.93 0.71 -5.88
C MET A 1 2.46 -0.56 -6.56
N LEU A 2 2.55 -1.76 -5.95
CA LEU A 2 2.12 -3.03 -6.57
C LEU A 2 0.65 -3.04 -7.01
N LYS A 3 -0.25 -2.48 -6.20
CA LYS A 3 -1.67 -2.32 -6.57
C LYS A 3 -1.85 -1.50 -7.84
N ALA A 4 -1.17 -0.35 -7.94
CA ALA A 4 -1.22 0.48 -9.14
C ALA A 4 -0.67 -0.24 -10.38
N HIS A 5 0.40 -1.03 -10.22
CA HIS A 5 0.87 -1.90 -11.30
C HIS A 5 -0.20 -2.92 -11.71
N PHE A 6 -0.85 -3.58 -10.76
CA PHE A 6 -1.92 -4.53 -11.04
C PHE A 6 -3.11 -3.86 -11.76
N ASP A 7 -3.51 -2.66 -11.35
CA ASP A 7 -4.57 -1.88 -11.99
C ASP A 7 -4.21 -1.58 -13.46
N VAL A 8 -2.95 -1.25 -13.75
CA VAL A 8 -2.46 -1.08 -15.14
C VAL A 8 -2.50 -2.40 -15.93
N LEU A 9 -2.20 -3.54 -15.31
CA LEU A 9 -2.33 -4.83 -16.01
C LEU A 9 -3.78 -5.15 -16.36
N GLN A 10 -4.73 -4.78 -15.51
CA GLN A 10 -6.16 -4.90 -15.83
C GLN A 10 -6.55 -4.03 -17.01
N THR A 11 -6.03 -2.80 -17.09
CA THR A 11 -6.29 -1.96 -18.27
C THR A 11 -5.70 -2.58 -19.52
N TYR A 12 -4.48 -3.15 -19.48
CA TYR A 12 -3.92 -3.89 -20.62
C TYR A 12 -4.83 -5.04 -21.07
N GLN A 13 -5.37 -5.82 -20.14
CA GLN A 13 -6.34 -6.88 -20.48
C GLN A 13 -7.58 -6.31 -21.18
N ALA A 14 -8.15 -5.23 -20.65
CA ALA A 14 -9.33 -4.58 -21.20
C ALA A 14 -9.07 -4.03 -22.60
N PHE A 15 -7.97 -3.30 -22.80
CA PHE A 15 -7.54 -2.82 -24.11
C PHE A 15 -7.37 -3.97 -25.10
N GLY A 16 -6.67 -5.03 -24.70
CA GLY A 16 -6.47 -6.21 -25.53
C GLY A 16 -7.77 -6.87 -25.99
N ASN A 17 -8.77 -6.92 -25.11
CA ASN A 17 -10.10 -7.44 -25.43
C ASN A 17 -10.87 -6.53 -26.41
N VAL A 18 -10.81 -5.21 -26.20
CA VAL A 18 -11.45 -4.23 -27.08
C VAL A 18 -10.84 -4.28 -28.49
N PHE A 19 -9.52 -4.25 -28.62
CA PHE A 19 -8.86 -4.31 -29.93
C PHE A 19 -9.09 -5.64 -30.66
N ALA A 20 -9.12 -6.76 -29.96
CA ALA A 20 -9.50 -8.04 -30.54
C ALA A 20 -10.98 -8.06 -31.01
N SER A 21 -11.87 -7.29 -30.39
CA SER A 21 -13.26 -7.17 -30.85
C SER A 21 -13.39 -6.26 -32.07
N ILE A 22 -12.59 -5.20 -32.15
CA ILE A 22 -12.54 -4.29 -33.30
C ILE A 22 -11.97 -5.02 -34.51
N SER A 23 -10.89 -5.80 -34.35
CA SER A 23 -10.24 -6.51 -35.46
C SER A 23 -11.19 -7.41 -36.24
N VAL A 24 -12.04 -8.17 -35.54
CA VAL A 24 -13.01 -9.09 -36.17
C VAL A 24 -14.11 -8.36 -36.94
N ARG A 25 -14.41 -7.10 -36.56
CA ARG A 25 -15.48 -6.29 -37.15
C ARG A 25 -14.98 -5.34 -38.24
N GLU A 26 -13.67 -5.15 -38.34
CA GLU A 26 -13.05 -4.17 -39.23
C GLU A 26 -13.04 -4.68 -40.68
N PRO A 27 -13.75 -4.02 -41.62
CA PRO A 27 -13.84 -4.46 -43.01
C PRO A 27 -12.52 -4.33 -43.78
N GLN A 28 -11.62 -3.43 -43.36
CA GLN A 28 -10.32 -3.27 -44.00
C GLN A 28 -9.32 -4.31 -43.47
N PRO A 29 -8.80 -5.23 -44.32
CA PRO A 29 -7.97 -6.35 -43.84
C PRO A 29 -6.69 -5.89 -43.13
N ARG A 30 -6.05 -4.82 -43.64
CA ARG A 30 -4.84 -4.23 -43.05
C ARG A 30 -5.10 -3.64 -41.66
N ALA A 31 -6.24 -2.98 -41.47
CA ALA A 31 -6.63 -2.40 -40.19
C ALA A 31 -7.06 -3.50 -39.19
N SER A 32 -7.81 -4.50 -39.66
CA SER A 32 -8.15 -5.70 -38.90
C SER A 32 -6.89 -6.40 -38.36
N GLU A 33 -5.88 -6.61 -39.20
CA GLU A 33 -4.62 -7.22 -38.78
C GLU A 33 -3.88 -6.36 -37.74
N ALA A 34 -3.79 -5.05 -37.94
CA ALA A 34 -3.17 -4.14 -36.99
C ALA A 34 -3.86 -4.17 -35.61
N PHE A 35 -5.19 -4.12 -35.56
CA PHE A 35 -5.95 -4.23 -34.32
C PHE A 35 -5.77 -5.59 -33.64
N ARG A 36 -5.67 -6.69 -34.41
CA ARG A 36 -5.40 -8.03 -33.86
C ARG A 36 -4.03 -8.07 -33.17
N ILE A 37 -2.98 -7.62 -33.87
CA ILE A 37 -1.61 -7.60 -33.33
C ILE A 37 -1.53 -6.72 -32.08
N PHE A 38 -2.14 -5.53 -32.11
CA PHE A 38 -2.15 -4.61 -30.97
C PHE A 38 -2.91 -5.19 -29.77
N GLY A 39 -4.02 -5.90 -30.02
CA GLY A 39 -4.79 -6.59 -28.99
C GLY A 39 -4.02 -7.77 -28.36
N GLU A 40 -3.31 -8.55 -29.18
CA GLU A 40 -2.43 -9.64 -28.72
C GLU A 40 -1.24 -9.12 -27.89
N LEU A 41 -0.66 -7.98 -28.28
CA LEU A 41 0.40 -7.33 -27.52
C LEU A 41 -0.07 -6.96 -26.11
N HIS A 42 -1.21 -6.26 -25.98
CA HIS A 42 -1.74 -5.85 -24.68
C HIS A 42 -2.10 -7.05 -23.78
N ARG A 43 -2.67 -8.12 -24.35
CA ARG A 43 -2.92 -9.37 -23.62
C ARG A 43 -1.63 -10.06 -23.18
N SER A 44 -0.56 -9.96 -23.96
CA SER A 44 0.74 -10.53 -23.58
C SER A 44 1.33 -9.73 -22.43
N MET A 45 1.39 -8.40 -22.55
CA MET A 45 1.87 -7.50 -21.48
C MET A 45 1.16 -7.72 -20.14
N GLU A 46 -0.15 -7.98 -20.14
CA GLU A 46 -0.87 -8.37 -18.92
C GLU A 46 -0.34 -9.69 -18.33
N LYS A 47 -0.22 -10.75 -19.13
CA LYS A 47 0.28 -12.05 -18.66
C LYS A 47 1.67 -11.97 -18.05
N ASP A 48 2.56 -11.22 -18.70
CA ASP A 48 3.93 -11.04 -18.23
C ASP A 48 3.98 -10.25 -16.92
N GLY A 49 3.15 -9.21 -16.80
CA GLY A 49 2.97 -8.48 -15.57
C GLY A 49 2.44 -9.36 -14.43
N ILE A 50 1.43 -10.20 -14.68
CA ILE A 50 0.89 -11.13 -13.67
C ILE A 50 1.96 -12.14 -13.24
N LYS A 51 2.74 -12.68 -14.20
CA LYS A 51 3.85 -13.58 -13.90
C LYS A 51 4.89 -12.91 -12.99
N MET A 52 5.26 -11.67 -13.27
CA MET A 52 6.15 -10.90 -12.42
C MET A 52 5.53 -10.71 -11.02
N ILE A 53 4.27 -10.29 -10.90
CA ILE A 53 3.62 -10.10 -9.59
C ILE A 53 3.66 -11.40 -8.77
N LYS A 54 3.38 -12.55 -9.38
CA LYS A 54 3.44 -13.86 -8.73
C LYS A 54 4.84 -14.19 -8.21
N SER A 55 5.89 -13.83 -8.95
CA SER A 55 7.28 -14.04 -8.49
C SER A 55 7.67 -13.16 -7.29
N LEU A 56 6.96 -12.05 -7.07
CA LEU A 56 7.21 -11.13 -5.94
C LEU A 56 6.53 -11.58 -4.64
N LYS A 57 5.54 -12.48 -4.71
CA LYS A 57 4.81 -13.00 -3.55
C LYS A 57 5.71 -13.50 -2.39
N PRO A 58 6.72 -14.36 -2.61
CA PRO A 58 7.60 -14.79 -1.51
C PRO A 58 8.41 -13.63 -0.90
N ILE A 59 8.82 -12.65 -1.71
CA ILE A 59 9.55 -11.47 -1.25
C ILE A 59 8.68 -10.65 -0.29
N LEU A 60 7.41 -10.44 -0.65
CA LEU A 60 6.44 -9.73 0.18
C LEU A 60 6.15 -10.47 1.49
N ALA A 61 6.02 -11.81 1.45
CA ALA A 61 5.81 -12.62 2.64
C ALA A 61 7.00 -12.55 3.62
N ASP A 62 8.23 -12.56 3.10
CA ASP A 62 9.43 -12.45 3.93
C ASP A 62 9.57 -11.03 4.54
N MET A 63 9.33 -9.98 3.76
CA MET A 63 9.26 -8.60 4.25
C MET A 63 8.17 -8.44 5.32
N GLY A 64 6.98 -9.02 5.09
CA GLY A 64 5.88 -9.03 6.04
C GLY A 64 6.27 -9.71 7.35
N THR A 65 7.01 -10.81 7.29
CA THR A 65 7.54 -11.50 8.48
C THR A 65 8.54 -10.62 9.24
N TYR A 66 9.42 -9.91 8.53
CA TYR A 66 10.35 -8.98 9.15
C TYR A 66 9.61 -7.83 9.87
N LEU A 67 8.67 -7.18 9.18
CA LEU A 67 7.94 -6.01 9.69
C LEU A 67 6.96 -6.36 10.81
N HIS A 68 6.20 -7.45 10.67
CA HIS A 68 5.10 -7.77 11.57
C HIS A 68 5.43 -8.81 12.65
N LYS A 69 6.59 -9.48 12.57
CA LYS A 69 7.01 -10.45 13.58
C LYS A 69 8.37 -10.11 14.20
N ALA A 70 9.41 -9.91 13.38
CA ALA A 70 10.76 -9.69 13.90
C ALA A 70 10.92 -8.35 14.63
N ILE A 71 10.48 -7.23 14.02
CA ILE A 71 10.56 -5.91 14.66
C ILE A 71 9.72 -5.85 15.95
N PRO A 72 8.45 -6.32 15.99
CA PRO A 72 7.65 -6.31 17.21
C PRO A 72 8.26 -7.14 18.35
N ASP A 73 8.88 -8.29 18.07
CA ASP A 73 9.56 -9.11 19.08
C ASP A 73 10.77 -8.39 19.71
N THR A 74 11.59 -7.74 18.89
CA THR A 74 12.69 -6.90 19.39
C THR A 74 12.14 -5.73 20.20
N LYS A 75 11.10 -5.05 19.72
CA LYS A 75 10.44 -3.95 20.44
C LYS A 75 9.89 -4.37 21.80
N LEU A 76 9.30 -5.56 21.90
CA LEU A 76 8.84 -6.13 23.17
C LEU A 76 10.01 -6.31 24.16
N THR A 77 11.16 -6.73 23.67
CA THR A 77 12.36 -6.95 24.49
C THR A 77 12.94 -5.61 24.97
N VAL A 78 13.00 -4.61 24.09
CA VAL A 78 13.38 -3.23 24.43
C VAL A 78 12.45 -2.65 25.48
N LYS A 79 11.13 -2.86 25.36
CA LYS A 79 10.16 -2.40 26.37
C LYS A 79 10.42 -3.04 27.74
N ARG A 80 10.62 -4.36 27.81
CA ARG A 80 10.95 -5.05 29.07
C ARG A 80 12.24 -4.52 29.70
N TYR A 81 13.25 -4.21 28.90
CA TYR A 81 14.48 -3.58 29.37
C TYR A 81 14.23 -2.17 29.92
N ALA A 82 13.44 -1.35 29.22
CA ALA A 82 13.09 -0.01 29.69
C ALA A 82 12.37 -0.05 31.05
N ASP A 83 11.41 -0.97 31.21
CA ASP A 83 10.69 -1.16 32.49
C ASP A 83 11.64 -1.58 33.63
N ALA A 84 12.59 -2.48 33.34
CA ALA A 84 13.60 -2.92 34.30
C ALA A 84 14.61 -1.82 34.65
N LYS A 85 15.01 -1.00 33.66
CA LYS A 85 15.86 0.17 33.87
C LYS A 85 15.15 1.20 34.74
N PHE A 86 13.89 1.50 34.45
CA PHE A 86 13.06 2.41 35.24
C PHE A 86 12.97 1.93 36.70
N SER A 87 12.64 0.66 36.90
CA SER A 87 12.58 0.06 38.25
C SER A 87 13.92 0.13 39.00
N TYR A 88 15.05 -0.12 38.32
CA TYR A 88 16.36 -0.01 38.96
C TYR A 88 16.71 1.44 39.32
N LEU A 89 16.43 2.39 38.42
CA LEU A 89 16.71 3.80 38.65
C LEU A 89 15.80 4.41 39.73
N SER A 90 14.55 3.99 39.83
CA SER A 90 13.65 4.44 40.90
C SER A 90 14.14 4.01 42.28
N TYR A 91 14.67 2.79 42.42
CA TYR A 91 15.32 2.37 43.67
C TYR A 91 16.61 3.14 43.96
N CYS A 92 17.42 3.45 42.94
CA CYS A 92 18.62 4.28 43.12
C CYS A 92 18.26 5.68 43.62
N LEU A 93 17.21 6.29 43.04
CA LEU A 93 16.72 7.59 43.46
C LEU A 93 16.19 7.55 44.89
N LYS A 94 15.36 6.55 45.23
CA LYS A 94 14.80 6.40 46.59
C LYS A 94 15.89 6.25 47.66
N ILE A 95 16.96 5.49 47.38
CA ILE A 95 18.10 5.38 48.31
C ILE A 95 18.79 6.72 48.48
N LYS A 96 19.03 7.43 47.39
CA LYS A 96 19.63 8.76 47.44
C LYS A 96 18.78 9.75 48.24
N GLU A 97 17.46 9.76 48.05
CA GLU A 97 16.54 10.59 48.84
C GLU A 97 16.61 10.25 50.34
N MET A 98 16.70 8.97 50.68
CA MET A 98 16.83 8.51 52.08
C MET A 98 18.20 8.85 52.69
N ASP A 99 19.27 8.80 51.89
CA ASP A 99 20.61 9.22 52.29
C ASP A 99 20.65 10.74 52.51
N ASP A 100 20.08 11.53 51.58
CA ASP A 100 20.02 12.99 51.65
C ASP A 100 19.20 13.46 52.88
N GLU A 101 18.08 12.78 53.18
CA GLU A 101 17.30 13.01 54.40
C GLU A 101 18.14 12.76 55.67
N GLU A 102 18.84 11.63 55.75
CA GLU A 102 19.67 11.28 56.90
C GLU A 102 20.82 12.29 57.10
N HIS A 103 21.46 12.73 56.03
CA HIS A 103 22.46 13.80 56.07
C HIS A 103 21.85 15.13 56.54
N GLY A 104 20.61 15.44 56.12
CA GLY A 104 19.89 16.63 56.54
C GLY A 104 19.64 16.67 58.05
N TYR A 105 19.08 15.59 58.62
CA TYR A 105 18.85 15.46 60.06
C TYR A 105 20.17 15.46 60.87
N ALA A 106 21.22 14.82 60.35
CA ALA A 106 22.53 14.83 60.97
C ALA A 106 23.15 16.25 61.04
N ALA A 107 22.93 17.09 60.02
CA ALA A 107 23.45 18.46 59.98
C ALA A 107 22.79 19.38 61.03
N ILE A 108 21.51 19.17 61.33
CA ILE A 108 20.77 19.92 62.35
C ILE A 108 20.84 19.28 63.75
N GLN A 109 21.56 18.15 63.87
CA GLN A 109 21.69 17.36 65.11
C GLN A 109 20.35 16.86 65.68
N GLU A 110 19.37 16.62 64.81
CA GLU A 110 18.08 16.06 65.21
C GLU A 110 18.05 14.54 64.95
N PRO A 111 17.48 13.74 65.88
CA PRO A 111 17.35 12.31 65.69
C PRO A 111 16.32 11.96 64.63
N LEU A 112 16.67 11.05 63.71
CA LEU A 112 15.76 10.51 62.70
C LEU A 112 15.14 9.19 63.18
N TYR A 113 13.85 9.21 63.52
CA TYR A 113 13.13 8.06 64.11
C TYR A 113 13.25 6.75 63.30
N ARG A 114 13.24 6.84 61.95
CA ARG A 114 13.45 5.69 61.05
C ARG A 114 14.77 4.98 61.35
N VAL A 115 15.83 5.74 61.62
CA VAL A 115 17.19 5.22 61.88
C VAL A 115 17.29 4.66 63.30
N GLU A 116 16.74 5.36 64.30
CA GLU A 116 16.73 4.90 65.70
C GLU A 116 16.00 3.57 65.91
N THR A 117 14.93 3.34 65.14
CA THR A 117 14.15 2.10 65.16
C THR A 117 14.73 1.00 64.26
N GLY A 118 15.96 1.19 63.76
CA GLY A 118 16.72 0.17 63.07
C GLY A 118 16.63 0.22 61.54
N ASN A 119 16.08 1.25 60.91
CA ASN A 119 16.16 1.54 59.47
C ASN A 119 15.77 0.38 58.52
N TYR A 120 14.68 -0.33 58.82
CA TYR A 120 14.24 -1.49 58.05
C TYR A 120 13.89 -1.17 56.59
N GLU A 121 13.25 -0.03 56.35
CA GLU A 121 12.87 0.42 55.00
C GLU A 121 14.10 0.56 54.10
N TYR A 122 15.16 1.20 54.60
CA TYR A 122 16.41 1.39 53.83
C TYR A 122 17.03 0.05 53.45
N ARG A 123 17.11 -0.90 54.39
CA ARG A 123 17.62 -2.26 54.11
C ARG A 123 16.77 -2.99 53.08
N LEU A 124 15.45 -2.82 53.11
CA LEU A 124 14.55 -3.44 52.14
C LEU A 124 14.79 -2.85 50.74
N ILE A 125 14.85 -1.52 50.62
CA ILE A 125 15.08 -0.85 49.34
C ILE A 125 16.47 -1.21 48.78
N LEU A 126 17.51 -1.33 49.61
CA LEU A 126 18.84 -1.82 49.18
C LEU A 126 18.76 -3.21 48.56
N ARG A 127 17.99 -4.14 49.14
CA ARG A 127 17.79 -5.48 48.58
C ARG A 127 17.05 -5.41 47.24
N CYS A 128 15.96 -4.66 47.18
CA CYS A 128 15.19 -4.46 45.94
C CYS A 128 16.02 -3.84 44.83
N ARG A 129 16.90 -2.87 45.16
CA ARG A 129 17.86 -2.28 44.21
C ARG A 129 18.80 -3.33 43.64
N GLN A 130 19.34 -4.21 44.48
CA GLN A 130 20.27 -5.24 44.05
C GLN A 130 19.60 -6.25 43.11
N GLU A 131 18.39 -6.69 43.43
CA GLU A 131 17.57 -7.56 42.57
C GLU A 131 17.25 -6.88 41.23
N ALA A 132 16.83 -5.61 41.27
CA ALA A 132 16.56 -4.81 40.09
C ALA A 132 17.81 -4.60 39.22
N ARG A 133 18.99 -4.40 39.84
CA ARG A 133 20.27 -4.27 39.15
C ARG A 133 20.61 -5.50 38.33
N ILE A 134 20.42 -6.69 38.92
CA ILE A 134 20.70 -7.97 38.25
C ILE A 134 19.74 -8.14 37.07
N LYS A 135 18.44 -7.88 37.26
CA LYS A 135 17.43 -7.96 36.20
C LYS A 135 17.72 -6.98 35.05
N PHE A 136 18.04 -5.73 35.39
CA PHE A 136 18.43 -4.69 34.43
C PHE A 136 19.68 -5.09 33.64
N ALA A 137 20.73 -5.55 34.31
CA ALA A 137 21.97 -5.96 33.66
C ALA A 137 21.77 -7.13 32.69
N LYS A 138 20.96 -8.12 33.07
CA LYS A 138 20.59 -9.23 32.19
C LYS A 138 19.85 -8.75 30.94
N LEU A 139 18.79 -7.98 31.12
CA LEU A 139 18.00 -7.46 29.99
C LEU A 139 18.78 -6.50 29.09
N ARG A 140 19.80 -5.82 29.63
CA ARG A 140 20.71 -4.98 28.84
C ARG A 140 21.47 -5.83 27.81
N SER A 141 22.03 -6.97 28.23
CA SER A 141 22.70 -7.89 27.32
C SER A 141 21.71 -8.46 26.29
N ASP A 142 20.55 -8.93 26.74
CA ASP A 142 19.52 -9.50 25.87
C ASP A 142 19.08 -8.51 24.76
N VAL A 143 18.90 -7.22 25.11
CA VAL A 143 18.53 -6.19 24.13
C VAL A 143 19.65 -5.91 23.13
N LEU A 144 20.90 -5.82 23.58
CA LEU A 144 22.03 -5.56 22.70
C LEU A 144 22.16 -6.69 21.65
N GLU A 145 22.13 -7.94 22.10
CA GLU A 145 22.20 -9.10 21.21
C GLU A 145 20.99 -9.15 20.26
N LYS A 146 19.77 -8.89 20.74
CA LYS A 146 18.58 -8.87 19.85
C LYS A 146 18.62 -7.77 18.81
N ILE A 147 19.11 -6.57 19.15
CA ILE A 147 19.26 -5.48 18.19
C ILE A 147 20.31 -5.85 17.13
N GLU A 148 21.46 -6.38 17.55
CA GLU A 148 22.51 -6.82 16.62
C GLU A 148 22.01 -7.92 15.66
N LEU A 149 21.27 -8.91 16.17
CA LEU A 149 20.66 -9.96 15.34
C LEU A 149 19.63 -9.38 14.35
N LEU A 150 18.81 -8.42 14.79
CA LEU A 150 17.83 -7.76 13.94
C LEU A 150 18.52 -6.94 12.84
N GLU A 151 19.60 -6.22 13.16
CA GLU A 151 20.40 -5.47 12.20
C GLU A 151 21.10 -6.38 11.18
N CYS A 152 21.65 -7.50 11.62
CA CYS A 152 22.23 -8.51 10.73
C CYS A 152 21.19 -9.09 9.77
N LYS A 153 19.97 -9.35 10.28
CA LYS A 153 18.84 -9.80 9.45
C LYS A 153 18.42 -8.73 8.46
N HIS A 154 18.29 -7.48 8.91
CA HIS A 154 17.94 -6.34 8.09
C HIS A 154 18.91 -6.17 6.91
N ALA A 155 20.21 -6.11 7.19
CA ALA A 155 21.24 -5.87 6.19
C ALA A 155 21.30 -6.98 5.12
N ARG A 156 21.14 -8.24 5.53
CA ARG A 156 21.22 -9.39 4.62
C ARG A 156 19.93 -9.59 3.82
N ASP A 157 18.80 -9.64 4.52
CA ASP A 157 17.54 -10.11 3.95
C ASP A 157 16.86 -8.99 3.17
N LEU A 158 16.80 -7.77 3.71
CA LEU A 158 16.12 -6.66 3.03
C LEU A 158 16.85 -6.26 1.75
N ALA A 159 18.18 -6.16 1.79
CA ALA A 159 18.95 -5.83 0.59
C ALA A 159 18.80 -6.88 -0.51
N SER A 160 18.73 -8.17 -0.14
CA SER A 160 18.47 -9.27 -1.07
C SER A 160 17.06 -9.21 -1.65
N GLN A 161 16.06 -8.97 -0.80
CA GLN A 161 14.65 -8.84 -1.18
C GLN A 161 14.41 -7.67 -2.14
N LEU A 162 14.94 -6.48 -1.81
CA LEU A 162 14.82 -5.29 -2.65
C LEU A 162 15.51 -5.47 -4.01
N ARG A 163 16.67 -6.13 -4.04
CA ARG A 163 17.35 -6.44 -5.29
C ARG A 163 16.50 -7.34 -6.19
N LYS A 164 15.95 -8.44 -5.64
CA LYS A 164 15.06 -9.34 -6.38
C LYS A 164 13.79 -8.64 -6.86
N PHE A 165 13.26 -7.71 -6.05
CA PHE A 165 12.11 -6.91 -6.42
C PHE A 165 12.40 -6.00 -7.62
N ILE A 166 13.51 -5.25 -7.57
CA ILE A 166 13.95 -4.38 -8.68
C ILE A 166 14.29 -5.20 -9.92
N GLU A 167 14.96 -6.34 -9.76
CA GLU A 167 15.30 -7.25 -10.84
C GLU A 167 14.04 -7.77 -11.55
N GLY A 168 13.01 -8.18 -10.79
CA GLY A 168 11.72 -8.56 -11.36
C GLY A 168 11.06 -7.44 -12.19
N LEU A 169 11.10 -6.19 -11.69
CA LEU A 169 10.58 -5.04 -12.44
C LEU A 169 11.42 -4.74 -13.69
N ALA A 170 12.74 -4.83 -13.58
CA ALA A 170 13.65 -4.63 -14.70
C ALA A 170 13.43 -5.68 -15.78
N THR A 171 13.29 -6.95 -15.42
CA THR A 171 12.94 -8.03 -16.35
C THR A 171 11.61 -7.74 -17.04
N LEU A 172 10.56 -7.35 -16.32
CA LEU A 172 9.27 -7.01 -16.94
C LEU A 172 9.41 -5.86 -17.95
N ALA A 173 10.17 -4.83 -17.62
CA ALA A 173 10.42 -3.70 -18.53
C ALA A 173 11.19 -4.15 -19.78
N THR A 174 12.26 -4.92 -19.62
CA THR A 174 13.05 -5.46 -20.73
C THR A 174 12.21 -6.34 -21.65
N GLU A 175 11.46 -7.31 -21.10
CA GLU A 175 10.61 -8.18 -21.91
C GLU A 175 9.48 -7.38 -22.61
N THR A 176 9.02 -6.26 -22.03
CA THR A 176 8.06 -5.37 -22.68
C THR A 176 8.68 -4.65 -23.88
N VAL A 177 9.90 -4.12 -23.74
CA VAL A 177 10.64 -3.49 -24.84
C VAL A 177 10.90 -4.49 -25.95
N GLU A 178 11.37 -5.69 -25.63
CA GLU A 178 11.61 -6.76 -26.61
C GLU A 178 10.34 -7.11 -27.40
N ARG A 179 9.17 -7.16 -26.73
CA ARG A 179 7.88 -7.39 -27.39
C ARG A 179 7.46 -6.24 -28.31
N LEU A 180 7.74 -5.00 -27.93
CA LEU A 180 7.46 -3.83 -28.78
C LEU A 180 8.36 -3.83 -30.02
N GLU A 181 9.65 -4.13 -29.85
CA GLU A 181 10.62 -4.18 -30.95
C GLU A 181 10.35 -5.35 -31.92
N ALA A 182 9.81 -6.46 -31.43
CA ALA A 182 9.43 -7.61 -32.26
C ALA A 182 8.27 -7.31 -33.23
N ILE A 183 7.54 -6.20 -33.05
CA ILE A 183 6.42 -5.79 -33.90
C ILE A 183 6.84 -4.57 -34.73
N PRO A 184 7.39 -4.78 -35.95
CA PRO A 184 7.80 -3.67 -36.81
C PRO A 184 6.59 -2.83 -37.24
N ASN A 185 6.76 -1.51 -37.26
CA ASN A 185 5.75 -0.53 -37.69
C ASN A 185 4.46 -0.52 -36.85
N LEU A 186 4.54 -0.82 -35.54
CA LEU A 186 3.41 -0.68 -34.61
C LEU A 186 2.85 0.76 -34.58
N PHE A 187 3.71 1.74 -34.88
CA PHE A 187 3.36 3.16 -34.97
C PHE A 187 3.97 3.82 -36.22
N PRO A 188 3.26 4.78 -36.85
CA PRO A 188 1.87 5.18 -36.56
C PRO A 188 0.86 4.13 -37.07
N ILE A 189 -0.23 3.92 -36.33
CA ILE A 189 -1.37 3.12 -36.81
C ILE A 189 -2.08 3.95 -37.89
N GLU A 190 -1.51 4.01 -39.08
CA GLU A 190 -2.15 4.64 -40.22
C GLU A 190 -3.27 3.71 -40.70
N VAL A 191 -4.46 3.91 -40.15
CA VAL A 191 -5.70 3.39 -40.71
C VAL A 191 -5.97 4.22 -41.96
N ASP A 192 -5.36 3.82 -43.06
CA ASP A 192 -5.54 4.47 -44.36
C ASP A 192 -6.96 4.13 -44.86
N LEU A 193 -7.94 4.90 -44.39
CA LEU A 193 -9.35 4.75 -44.74
C LEU A 193 -9.49 5.09 -46.22
N LYS A 194 -9.71 4.09 -47.06
CA LYS A 194 -10.08 4.33 -48.46
C LYS A 194 -11.34 5.20 -48.50
N ALA A 195 -11.54 6.01 -49.54
CA ALA A 195 -12.76 6.80 -49.73
C ALA A 195 -14.06 5.97 -49.71
N SER A 196 -13.96 4.65 -49.89
CA SER A 196 -15.05 3.67 -49.76
C SER A 196 -15.32 3.19 -48.33
N ALA A 197 -14.56 3.63 -47.32
CA ALA A 197 -14.67 3.16 -45.93
C ALA A 197 -16.03 3.48 -45.30
N PHE A 198 -16.73 4.50 -45.82
CA PHE A 198 -18.09 4.88 -45.42
C PHE A 198 -19.17 4.43 -46.41
N GLN A 199 -18.82 3.72 -47.47
CA GLN A 199 -19.81 3.08 -48.34
C GLN A 199 -20.34 1.82 -47.65
N TYR A 200 -21.16 2.03 -46.62
CA TYR A 200 -22.07 0.99 -46.17
C TYR A 200 -22.87 0.55 -47.38
N LYS A 201 -22.87 -0.75 -47.69
CA LYS A 201 -23.75 -1.33 -48.69
C LYS A 201 -25.19 -1.19 -48.19
N SER A 202 -25.78 0.00 -48.33
CA SER A 202 -27.22 0.19 -48.32
C SER A 202 -27.76 -0.43 -49.60
N ALA A 203 -27.74 -1.77 -49.66
CA ALA A 203 -28.50 -2.53 -50.63
C ALA A 203 -29.97 -2.56 -50.19
N ILE A 204 -30.55 -1.38 -49.97
CA ILE A 204 -31.99 -1.18 -50.07
C ILE A 204 -32.17 -0.41 -51.36
N LYS A 205 -32.41 -1.17 -52.44
CA LYS A 205 -32.95 -0.60 -53.68
C LYS A 205 -34.35 -0.12 -53.37
N PHE A 206 -34.50 1.15 -52.98
CA PHE A 206 -35.77 1.84 -53.14
C PHE A 206 -35.87 2.23 -54.61
N GLN A 207 -36.55 1.39 -55.41
CA GLN A 207 -37.28 1.91 -56.56
C GLN A 207 -38.52 2.58 -55.98
N ALA A 208 -38.54 3.91 -55.99
CA ALA A 208 -39.76 4.68 -55.79
C ALA A 208 -39.88 5.63 -56.96
N GLU A 209 -41.07 5.60 -57.55
CA GLU A 209 -41.47 6.19 -58.81
C GLU A 209 -41.31 7.71 -58.83
N GLU A 210 -41.15 8.19 -60.06
CA GLU A 210 -41.05 9.57 -60.51
C GLU A 210 -42.22 10.42 -59.97
N TYR A 211 -41.91 11.36 -59.06
CA TYR A 211 -42.72 12.55 -58.83
C TYR A 211 -41.82 13.77 -58.94
N VAL A 212 -42.10 14.56 -59.97
CA VAL A 212 -41.56 15.89 -60.25
C VAL A 212 -42.36 16.88 -59.41
N ASP A 213 -41.73 17.65 -58.52
CA ASP A 213 -41.61 19.12 -58.64
C ASP A 213 -40.99 19.75 -57.37
N ASP A 214 -39.95 20.55 -57.60
CA ASP A 214 -39.60 21.79 -56.91
C ASP A 214 -39.65 21.88 -55.37
N VAL A 215 -38.52 21.55 -54.73
CA VAL A 215 -38.06 22.28 -53.53
C VAL A 215 -36.53 22.40 -53.55
N GLU A 216 -36.04 23.64 -53.48
CA GLU A 216 -34.62 24.01 -53.43
C GLU A 216 -33.85 23.21 -52.36
N THR A 217 -32.71 22.66 -52.75
CA THR A 217 -31.74 22.05 -51.85
C THR A 217 -31.13 23.11 -50.94
N VAL A 218 -31.48 23.09 -49.65
CA VAL A 218 -30.79 23.90 -48.64
C VAL A 218 -29.40 23.29 -48.40
N GLN A 219 -28.36 23.99 -48.86
CA GLN A 219 -26.98 23.67 -48.52
C GLN A 219 -26.76 23.95 -47.03
N ALA A 220 -26.27 22.96 -46.29
CA ALA A 220 -25.90 23.12 -44.88
C ALA A 220 -24.67 24.04 -44.78
N GLU A 221 -24.79 25.11 -43.98
CA GLU A 221 -23.73 26.06 -43.69
C GLU A 221 -22.65 25.43 -42.78
N GLU A 222 -21.38 25.76 -43.05
CA GLU A 222 -20.21 25.26 -42.33
C GLU A 222 -20.14 25.90 -40.92
N ALA A 223 -19.94 25.09 -39.87
CA ALA A 223 -19.90 25.57 -38.49
C ALA A 223 -18.59 26.34 -38.19
N LEU A 224 -18.73 27.60 -37.78
CA LEU A 224 -17.62 28.43 -37.28
C LEU A 224 -17.32 28.12 -35.80
N GLU A 225 -16.04 27.96 -35.46
CA GLU A 225 -15.56 27.83 -34.09
C GLU A 225 -15.67 29.16 -33.32
N GLU A 226 -16.55 29.23 -32.32
CA GLU A 226 -16.53 30.30 -31.33
C GLU A 226 -15.56 29.95 -30.19
N ARG A 227 -14.43 30.67 -30.15
CA ARG A 227 -13.57 30.77 -28.97
C ARG A 227 -14.07 31.89 -28.08
N GLU A 228 -14.58 31.57 -26.89
CA GLU A 228 -14.70 32.57 -25.83
C GLU A 228 -14.12 32.09 -24.49
N SER A 229 -13.10 32.82 -24.05
CA SER A 229 -12.53 32.77 -22.71
C SER A 229 -13.05 33.93 -21.87
N LYS A 230 -13.81 33.58 -20.81
CA LYS A 230 -13.97 34.19 -19.47
C LYS A 230 -13.94 35.72 -19.32
N VAL A 231 -14.95 36.27 -18.62
CA VAL A 231 -14.78 37.05 -17.34
C VAL A 231 -16.03 36.88 -16.43
N HIS A 232 -15.76 36.72 -15.12
CA HIS A 232 -16.65 36.69 -13.92
C HIS A 232 -17.60 37.91 -13.78
N SER A 233 -18.69 37.94 -13.00
CA SER A 233 -18.78 37.66 -11.55
C SER A 233 -20.22 37.59 -10.99
N GLU A 234 -20.39 36.73 -9.97
CA GLU A 234 -21.16 36.93 -8.72
C GLU A 234 -22.65 37.32 -8.74
N SER A 235 -23.55 36.40 -8.34
CA SER A 235 -24.08 36.31 -6.95
C SER A 235 -25.47 35.65 -6.85
N GLN A 236 -25.53 34.69 -5.93
CA GLN A 236 -26.63 34.31 -5.02
C GLN A 236 -27.97 33.76 -5.58
N SER A 237 -28.17 32.46 -5.31
CA SER A 237 -29.47 31.80 -5.23
C SER A 237 -29.82 31.46 -3.77
N THR A 238 -31.09 31.64 -3.42
CA THR A 238 -31.69 31.25 -2.13
C THR A 238 -32.70 30.12 -2.31
N ALA A 239 -32.66 29.16 -1.36
CA ALA A 239 -33.70 28.19 -0.94
C ALA A 239 -34.07 27.07 -1.94
N THR A 240 -34.23 25.79 -1.58
CA THR A 240 -34.73 25.09 -0.36
C THR A 240 -34.08 23.69 -0.23
N ASP A 241 -33.51 23.29 0.91
CA ASP A 241 -34.12 22.48 2.02
C ASP A 241 -34.66 21.10 1.54
N ARG A 242 -34.29 19.90 2.06
CA ARG A 242 -34.31 19.50 3.48
C ARG A 242 -33.70 18.08 3.75
N MET A 243 -32.77 18.05 4.72
CA MET A 243 -32.57 17.14 5.89
C MET A 243 -32.28 15.61 5.80
N SER A 244 -31.00 15.25 6.06
CA SER A 244 -30.41 14.62 7.28
C SER A 244 -31.36 14.10 8.40
N ARG A 245 -31.15 13.02 9.19
CA ARG A 245 -30.00 12.42 9.98
C ARG A 245 -30.62 11.34 10.95
N PRO A 246 -29.98 10.76 12.02
CA PRO A 246 -28.60 10.27 12.30
C PRO A 246 -28.50 8.93 13.14
N ASN A 247 -27.25 8.57 13.52
CA ASN A 247 -26.73 7.79 14.70
C ASN A 247 -26.87 6.25 14.73
N GLY A 248 -25.95 5.42 15.27
CA GLY A 248 -24.65 5.57 15.96
C GLY A 248 -24.15 4.22 16.56
N SER A 249 -22.86 4.19 16.96
CA SER A 249 -22.15 3.35 17.97
C SER A 249 -21.85 1.83 17.81
N ASP A 250 -20.55 1.54 18.00
CA ASP A 250 -19.89 0.49 18.82
C ASP A 250 -19.46 -0.91 18.29
N LEU A 251 -18.12 -1.04 18.30
CA LEU A 251 -17.19 -2.12 18.69
C LEU A 251 -17.65 -3.57 18.97
N GLU A 252 -16.70 -4.45 18.58
CA GLU A 252 -16.28 -5.73 19.19
C GLU A 252 -16.98 -7.03 18.77
N GLY A 253 -16.15 -7.96 18.26
CA GLY A 253 -16.39 -9.39 18.40
C GLY A 253 -16.37 -10.21 17.11
N GLN A 254 -15.44 -11.17 17.09
CA GLN A 254 -15.63 -12.50 16.47
C GLN A 254 -15.14 -12.71 15.03
N LEU A 255 -13.82 -12.58 14.84
CA LEU A 255 -13.07 -13.44 13.92
C LEU A 255 -12.74 -14.75 14.63
N LEU A 256 -13.38 -15.86 14.21
CA LEU A 256 -12.82 -17.22 14.16
C LEU A 256 -13.92 -18.23 13.79
N GLY A 257 -13.83 -18.81 12.60
CA GLY A 257 -14.61 -19.98 12.22
C GLY A 257 -14.54 -20.28 10.73
N GLY A 258 -13.88 -21.39 10.37
CA GLY A 258 -14.12 -22.06 9.09
C GLY A 258 -12.98 -22.03 8.09
N PHE A 259 -11.90 -22.76 8.36
CA PHE A 259 -11.32 -23.56 7.28
C PHE A 259 -12.30 -24.71 7.07
N ASP A 260 -13.00 -24.76 5.95
CA ASP A 260 -13.51 -26.02 5.41
C ASP A 260 -13.70 -25.92 3.87
N GLU A 261 -13.00 -26.85 3.22
CA GLU A 261 -13.31 -27.54 1.96
C GLU A 261 -13.71 -26.71 0.71
N VAL A 262 -12.76 -26.54 -0.21
CA VAL A 262 -13.04 -26.06 -1.58
C VAL A 262 -13.42 -27.27 -2.45
N ASP A 263 -14.71 -27.36 -2.76
CA ASP A 263 -15.31 -28.22 -3.78
C ASP A 263 -14.79 -27.85 -5.20
N LEU A 264 -14.26 -28.84 -5.92
CA LEU A 264 -13.63 -28.71 -7.25
C LEU A 264 -14.64 -28.69 -8.41
N GLY A 265 -15.93 -28.48 -8.15
CA GLY A 265 -16.98 -28.55 -9.16
C GLY A 265 -17.65 -27.23 -9.50
N LYS A 266 -16.96 -26.24 -10.09
CA LYS A 266 -17.64 -25.17 -10.87
C LYS A 266 -16.70 -24.43 -11.83
N GLY A 267 -16.76 -24.84 -13.09
CA GLY A 267 -16.25 -24.05 -14.20
C GLY A 267 -17.22 -22.95 -14.61
N SER A 268 -16.64 -21.82 -15.01
CA SER A 268 -17.19 -20.82 -15.93
C SER A 268 -18.35 -19.94 -15.44
N SER A 269 -18.03 -18.90 -14.67
CA SER A 269 -18.56 -17.54 -14.83
C SER A 269 -17.94 -16.61 -13.78
N ASN A 270 -17.32 -15.50 -14.22
CA ASN A 270 -17.00 -14.26 -13.49
C ASN A 270 -15.50 -13.89 -13.49
N GLY A 271 -15.11 -12.98 -14.39
CA GLY A 271 -13.80 -12.34 -14.39
C GLY A 271 -13.55 -11.34 -13.25
N ALA A 272 -14.62 -10.89 -12.55
CA ALA A 272 -14.51 -9.98 -11.42
C ALA A 272 -14.13 -10.67 -10.10
N THR A 273 -14.50 -11.95 -9.91
CA THR A 273 -14.18 -12.70 -8.69
C THR A 273 -12.71 -13.11 -8.65
N ALA A 274 -12.15 -13.51 -9.79
CA ALA A 274 -10.73 -13.87 -9.90
C ALA A 274 -9.76 -12.69 -9.66
N GLN A 275 -10.22 -11.44 -9.88
CA GLN A 275 -9.41 -10.23 -9.64
C GLN A 275 -9.22 -9.94 -8.15
N ASN A 276 -10.28 -10.09 -7.35
CA ASN A 276 -10.19 -9.99 -5.91
C ASN A 276 -9.39 -11.17 -5.34
N ASP A 277 -9.61 -12.39 -5.85
CA ASP A 277 -8.85 -13.56 -5.44
C ASP A 277 -7.34 -13.39 -5.60
N LEU A 278 -6.86 -12.78 -6.69
CA LEU A 278 -5.41 -12.58 -6.87
C LEU A 278 -4.86 -11.50 -5.92
N LEU A 279 -5.60 -10.42 -5.69
CA LEU A 279 -5.21 -9.36 -4.75
C LEU A 279 -5.24 -9.83 -3.30
N ASP A 280 -6.26 -10.60 -2.94
CA ASP A 280 -6.40 -11.29 -1.65
C ASP A 280 -5.29 -12.33 -1.47
N GLU A 281 -5.02 -13.13 -2.51
CA GLU A 281 -3.95 -14.12 -2.54
C GLU A 281 -2.55 -13.48 -2.37
N LEU A 282 -2.34 -12.29 -2.93
CA LEU A 282 -1.10 -11.53 -2.82
C LEU A 282 -1.02 -10.72 -1.51
N GLY A 283 -2.07 -10.74 -0.68
CA GLY A 283 -2.16 -9.96 0.56
C GLY A 283 -2.18 -8.45 0.33
N LEU A 284 -2.56 -8.00 -0.87
CA LEU A 284 -2.61 -6.59 -1.28
C LEU A 284 -4.01 -5.97 -1.13
N ALA A 285 -5.03 -6.79 -0.91
CA ALA A 285 -6.37 -6.32 -0.63
C ALA A 285 -6.41 -5.54 0.69
N GLY A 286 -6.95 -4.32 0.65
CA GLY A 286 -7.11 -3.48 1.84
C GLY A 286 -5.87 -2.70 2.31
N ILE A 287 -4.72 -2.77 1.62
CA ILE A 287 -3.56 -1.93 1.97
C ILE A 287 -3.83 -0.47 1.56
N ASP A 288 -4.15 0.37 2.55
CA ASP A 288 -4.24 1.82 2.41
C ASP A 288 -2.83 2.44 2.34
N LEU A 289 -2.46 2.91 1.15
CA LEU A 289 -1.16 3.52 0.87
C LEU A 289 -1.06 4.98 1.35
N THR A 290 -2.12 5.56 1.93
CA THR A 290 -2.08 6.92 2.51
C THR A 290 -1.37 6.99 3.86
N ILE A 291 -1.06 5.83 4.48
CA ILE A 291 -0.49 5.72 5.83
C ILE A 291 1.04 5.92 5.87
N GLY A 292 1.72 6.05 4.73
CA GLY A 292 3.20 6.10 4.63
C GLY A 292 3.88 7.47 4.78
N SER A 293 3.19 8.53 5.22
CA SER A 293 3.73 9.91 5.15
C SER A 293 4.75 10.30 6.25
N LYS A 294 5.19 9.40 7.13
CA LYS A 294 6.22 9.74 8.13
C LYS A 294 7.59 9.17 7.71
N PRO A 295 8.62 10.02 7.54
CA PRO A 295 9.97 9.54 7.27
C PRO A 295 10.47 8.75 8.48
N ILE A 296 11.03 7.57 8.22
CA ILE A 296 11.77 6.78 9.22
C ILE A 296 13.00 7.61 9.60
N GLY A 297 13.10 7.99 10.89
CA GLY A 297 14.19 8.80 11.41
C GLY A 297 15.51 8.02 11.39
N GLY A 298 16.64 8.71 11.23
CA GLY A 298 17.97 8.12 11.05
C GLY A 298 18.52 7.26 12.21
N ASN A 299 17.74 7.03 13.27
CA ASN A 299 18.08 6.16 14.39
C ASN A 299 16.88 5.26 14.75
N LEU A 300 17.03 3.96 14.51
CA LEU A 300 16.04 2.94 14.88
C LEU A 300 15.72 2.94 16.39
N MET A 301 16.68 3.37 17.23
CA MET A 301 16.51 3.56 18.68
C MET A 301 15.50 4.67 19.00
N ASP A 302 15.54 5.80 18.29
CA ASP A 302 14.62 6.93 18.51
C ASP A 302 13.20 6.59 18.01
N ASP A 303 13.07 5.86 16.90
CA ASP A 303 11.76 5.41 16.40
C ASP A 303 11.13 4.30 17.26
N LEU A 304 11.93 3.49 17.97
CA LEU A 304 11.41 2.49 18.92
C LEU A 304 10.94 3.12 20.23
N LEU A 305 11.59 4.21 20.64
CA LEU A 305 11.30 4.99 21.84
C LEU A 305 10.37 6.14 21.45
N GLY A 306 9.07 5.86 21.32
CA GLY A 306 8.07 6.88 20.99
C GLY A 306 8.12 8.12 21.91
N PRO A 307 7.36 9.19 21.57
CA PRO A 307 7.49 10.54 22.15
C PRO A 307 7.23 10.66 23.66
N GLU A 308 6.91 9.57 24.37
CA GLU A 308 6.69 9.56 25.82
C GLU A 308 7.99 9.58 26.66
N MET A 309 9.17 9.50 26.04
CA MET A 309 10.45 9.50 26.76
C MET A 309 11.24 10.81 26.69
N ASP A 310 10.76 11.82 25.96
CA ASP A 310 11.38 13.16 25.95
C ASP A 310 11.12 13.97 27.24
N LEU A 311 10.41 13.41 28.22
CA LEU A 311 10.21 14.04 29.53
C LEU A 311 11.41 13.89 30.50
N PHE A 312 12.47 13.19 30.11
CA PHE A 312 13.61 12.91 31.00
C PHE A 312 14.98 13.09 30.33
N LYS A 313 15.13 14.16 29.53
CA LYS A 313 16.45 14.76 29.29
C LYS A 313 16.84 15.68 30.44
#